data_AF-X0Y5A8-F1
#
_entry.id   AF-X0Y5A8-F1
#
_cell.length_a   1.000
_cell.length_b   1.000
_cell.length_c   1.000
_cell.angle_alpha   90.00
_cell.angle_beta   90.00
_cell.angle_gamma   90.00
#
_symmetry.space_group_name_H-M   'P 1'
#
loop_
_entity.id
_entity.type
_entity.pdbx_description
1 polymer ?
#
loop_
_entity_poly.entity_id
_entity_poly.type
_entity_poly.pdbx_seq_one_letter_code
_entity_poly.pdbx_strand_id
1 'polypeptide(L)'
;MKMPVKPLDSFIQGYLEYTKNSESPTSYHIWAAVATIAGALQRHVWMQWGHTEIYPNQYIMLIGPSGKARKGEPVMIGRSLLSALGIRLIAEDITREGLIKRIRESITNYQPPGHGIKFQCAVSCF
;
A
#
# COMPACT_ATOMS: atom_id res chain seq x y z
N MET A 1 -2.30 26.83 -20.70
CA MET A 1 -3.56 26.11 -20.90
C MET A 1 -3.65 25.01 -19.85
N LYS A 2 -4.38 25.22 -18.75
CA LYS A 2 -4.58 24.17 -17.72
C LYS A 2 -5.62 23.20 -18.25
N MET A 3 -5.25 21.93 -18.42
CA MET A 3 -6.22 20.87 -18.73
C MET A 3 -7.25 20.81 -17.60
N PRO A 4 -8.55 20.72 -17.89
CA PRO A 4 -9.57 20.59 -16.86
C PRO A 4 -9.32 19.28 -16.09
N VAL A 5 -9.10 19.41 -14.78
CA VAL A 5 -8.93 18.25 -13.89
C VAL A 5 -10.30 17.59 -13.79
N LYS A 6 -10.49 16.47 -14.48
CA LYS A 6 -11.69 15.65 -14.30
C LYS A 6 -11.65 15.10 -12.86
N PRO A 7 -12.69 15.31 -12.04
CA PRO A 7 -12.75 14.67 -10.73
C PRO A 7 -12.71 13.16 -10.94
N LEU A 8 -11.75 12.50 -10.29
CA LEU A 8 -11.63 11.05 -10.32
C LEU A 8 -12.65 10.47 -9.34
N ASP A 9 -13.49 9.54 -9.80
CA ASP A 9 -14.54 8.96 -8.93
C ASP A 9 -13.94 8.09 -7.81
N SER A 10 -12.73 7.55 -8.02
CA SER A 10 -11.96 6.82 -7.00
C SER A 10 -10.46 6.84 -7.25
N PHE A 11 -9.66 6.56 -6.20
CA PHE A 11 -8.21 6.39 -6.32
C PHE A 11 -7.84 5.30 -7.33
N ILE A 12 -8.53 4.15 -7.29
CA ILE A 12 -8.22 3.01 -8.17
C ILE A 12 -8.44 3.39 -9.63
N GLN A 13 -9.53 4.09 -9.95
CA GLN A 13 -9.78 4.54 -11.32
C GLN A 13 -8.72 5.56 -11.78
N GLY A 14 -8.31 6.48 -10.89
CA GLY A 14 -7.21 7.40 -11.16
C GLY A 14 -5.89 6.69 -11.43
N TYR A 15 -5.57 5.68 -10.63
CA TYR A 15 -4.40 4.84 -10.82
C TYR A 15 -4.45 4.12 -12.16
N LEU A 16 -5.58 3.49 -12.51
CA LEU A 16 -5.72 2.76 -13.77
C LEU A 16 -5.63 3.66 -15.00
N GLU A 17 -6.15 4.89 -14.93
CA GLU A 17 -5.97 5.86 -16.02
C GLU A 17 -4.50 6.32 -16.10
N TYR A 18 -3.85 6.54 -14.96
CA TYR A 18 -2.41 6.86 -14.90
C TYR A 18 -1.54 5.75 -15.51
N THR A 19 -1.89 4.48 -15.30
CA THR A 19 -1.14 3.32 -15.80
C THR A 19 -1.66 2.76 -17.12
N LYS A 20 -2.56 3.46 -17.82
CA LYS A 20 -3.25 2.94 -19.01
C LYS A 20 -2.32 2.53 -20.16
N ASN A 21 -1.18 3.21 -20.29
CA ASN A 21 -0.18 2.95 -21.32
C ASN A 21 0.91 1.95 -20.90
N SER A 22 0.75 1.33 -19.72
CA SER A 22 1.70 0.33 -19.21
C SER A 22 1.58 -0.98 -19.98
N GLU A 23 2.70 -1.67 -20.18
CA GLU A 23 2.76 -3.01 -20.77
C GLU A 23 2.26 -4.10 -19.79
N SER A 24 2.18 -3.77 -18.50
CA SER A 24 1.73 -4.69 -17.46
C SER A 24 0.21 -4.92 -17.54
N PRO A 25 -0.29 -6.16 -17.33
CA PRO A 25 -1.71 -6.44 -17.31
C PRO A 25 -2.48 -5.55 -16.32
N THR A 26 -3.67 -5.09 -16.71
CA THR A 26 -4.53 -4.26 -15.85
C THR A 26 -4.80 -4.91 -14.50
N SER A 27 -4.91 -6.24 -14.44
CA SER A 27 -5.09 -6.97 -13.18
C SER A 27 -3.95 -6.72 -12.19
N TYR A 28 -2.71 -6.60 -12.65
CA TYR A 28 -1.57 -6.30 -11.78
C TYR A 28 -1.63 -4.89 -11.22
N HIS A 29 -2.05 -3.93 -12.05
CA HIS A 29 -2.27 -2.54 -11.65
C HIS A 29 -3.39 -2.40 -10.63
N ILE A 30 -4.49 -3.15 -10.78
CA ILE A 30 -5.56 -3.18 -9.78
C ILE A 30 -5.01 -3.64 -8.42
N TRP A 31 -4.28 -4.75 -8.40
CA TRP A 31 -3.72 -5.29 -7.15
C TRP A 31 -2.63 -4.40 -6.55
N ALA A 32 -1.79 -3.76 -7.37
CA ALA A 32 -0.82 -2.77 -6.90
C ALA A 32 -1.50 -1.53 -6.32
N ALA A 33 -2.59 -1.05 -6.93
CA ALA A 33 -3.39 0.07 -6.40
C ALA A 33 -4.02 -0.29 -5.05
N VAL A 34 -4.57 -1.51 -4.92
CA VAL A 34 -5.13 -2.02 -3.66
C VAL A 34 -4.05 -2.13 -2.58
N ALA A 35 -2.87 -2.68 -2.91
CA ALA A 35 -1.72 -2.73 -2.00
C ALA A 35 -1.30 -1.32 -1.55
N THR A 36 -1.33 -0.35 -2.47
CA THR A 36 -0.97 1.05 -2.20
C THR A 36 -1.95 1.68 -1.22
N ILE A 37 -3.26 1.44 -1.40
CA ILE A 37 -4.27 1.89 -0.44
C ILE A 37 -4.04 1.24 0.92
N ALA A 38 -3.80 -0.08 0.97
CA ALA A 38 -3.55 -0.78 2.23
C ALA A 38 -2.32 -0.23 2.97
N GLY A 39 -1.23 0.00 2.26
CA GLY A 39 -0.01 0.61 2.81
C GLY A 39 -0.23 2.05 3.32
N ALA A 40 -1.09 2.81 2.65
CA ALA A 40 -1.49 4.16 3.07
C ALA A 40 -2.40 4.17 4.30
N LEU A 41 -3.34 3.23 4.38
CA LEU A 41 -4.29 3.14 5.51
C LEU A 41 -3.65 2.57 6.78
N GLN A 42 -2.58 1.77 6.66
CA GLN A 42 -1.94 1.13 7.82
C GLN A 42 -2.99 0.41 8.69
N ARG A 43 -2.94 0.55 10.02
CA ARG A 43 -3.96 0.00 10.93
C ARG A 43 -5.01 1.04 11.31
N HIS A 44 -5.29 2.03 10.46
CA HIS A 44 -6.35 3.02 10.70
C HIS A 44 -7.75 2.52 10.31
N VAL A 45 -7.86 1.36 9.67
CA VAL A 45 -9.13 0.72 9.35
C VAL A 45 -9.17 -0.67 9.96
N TRP A 46 -10.25 -0.97 10.68
CA TRP A 46 -10.50 -2.25 11.32
C TRP A 46 -11.99 -2.56 11.30
N MET A 47 -12.32 -3.83 11.49
CA MET A 47 -13.68 -4.31 11.67
C MET A 47 -13.80 -4.94 13.06
N GLN A 48 -14.94 -4.71 13.73
CA GLN A 48 -15.27 -5.39 14.98
C GLN A 48 -15.65 -6.85 14.69
N TRP A 49 -14.96 -7.79 15.32
CA TRP A 49 -15.18 -9.23 15.20
C TRP A 49 -15.39 -9.83 16.60
N GLY A 50 -16.66 -9.86 17.04
CA GLY A 50 -16.99 -10.27 18.41
C GLY A 50 -16.36 -9.32 19.43
N HIS A 51 -15.42 -9.82 20.23
CA HIS A 51 -14.70 -9.04 21.25
C HIS A 51 -13.32 -8.53 20.78
N THR A 52 -12.93 -8.79 19.52
CA THR A 52 -11.63 -8.41 18.99
C THR A 52 -11.76 -7.55 17.74
N GLU A 53 -10.72 -6.78 17.46
CA GLU A 53 -10.62 -6.02 16.22
C GLU A 53 -9.78 -6.77 15.20
N ILE A 54 -10.31 -6.92 13.99
CA ILE A 54 -9.56 -7.48 12.86
C ILE A 54 -9.13 -6.36 11.93
N TYR A 55 -7.88 -6.47 11.47
CA TYR A 55 -7.26 -5.51 10.58
C TYR A 55 -7.06 -6.17 9.21
N PRO A 56 -7.33 -5.48 8.10
CA PRO A 56 -7.16 -6.03 6.76
C PRO A 56 -5.68 -6.07 6.39
N ASN A 57 -4.95 -7.04 6.96
CA ASN A 57 -3.57 -7.30 6.58
C ASN A 57 -3.54 -8.04 5.25
N GLN A 58 -3.01 -7.40 4.20
CA GLN A 58 -3.05 -7.92 2.84
C GLN A 58 -1.68 -8.44 2.41
N TYR A 59 -1.66 -9.66 1.89
CA TYR A 59 -0.50 -10.27 1.24
C TYR A 59 -0.83 -10.46 -0.23
N ILE A 60 -0.27 -9.61 -1.09
CA ILE A 60 -0.59 -9.58 -2.52
C ILE A 60 0.64 -10.06 -3.29
N MET A 61 0.46 -11.08 -4.15
CA MET A 61 1.52 -11.63 -4.99
C MET A 61 1.13 -11.56 -6.46
N LEU A 62 1.98 -10.93 -7.27
CA LEU A 62 1.80 -10.86 -8.73
C LEU A 62 2.54 -12.03 -9.39
N ILE A 63 1.80 -12.97 -9.98
CA ILE A 63 2.35 -14.20 -10.56
C ILE A 63 2.11 -14.22 -12.06
N GLY A 64 3.16 -14.58 -12.82
CA GLY A 64 3.09 -14.71 -14.26
C GLY A 64 4.44 -15.12 -14.88
N PRO A 65 4.48 -15.40 -16.19
CA PRO A 65 5.70 -15.77 -16.88
C PRO A 65 6.81 -14.71 -16.75
N SER A 66 8.07 -15.16 -16.68
CA SER A 66 9.23 -14.27 -16.62
C SER A 66 9.37 -13.47 -17.94
N GLY A 67 9.83 -12.23 -17.85
CA GLY A 67 10.08 -11.35 -19.00
C GLY A 67 8.85 -10.85 -19.78
N LYS A 68 7.67 -11.48 -19.62
CA LYS A 68 6.46 -11.13 -20.40
C LYS A 68 5.47 -10.24 -19.64
N ALA A 69 5.23 -10.52 -18.37
CA ALA A 69 4.12 -9.90 -17.64
C ALA A 69 4.49 -8.59 -16.91
N ARG A 70 5.74 -8.10 -17.06
CA ARG A 70 6.26 -6.83 -16.49
C ARG A 70 5.90 -6.56 -15.01
N LYS A 71 5.79 -7.63 -14.22
CA LYS A 71 5.34 -7.65 -12.81
C LYS A 71 5.96 -6.60 -11.88
N GLY A 72 7.21 -6.17 -12.14
CA GLY A 72 7.90 -5.20 -11.31
C GLY A 72 7.41 -3.76 -11.48
N GLU A 73 6.86 -3.41 -12.65
CA GLU A 73 6.45 -2.02 -12.91
C GLU A 73 5.29 -1.56 -12.00
N PRO A 74 4.17 -2.29 -11.85
CA PRO A 74 3.10 -1.91 -10.92
C PRO A 74 3.57 -1.79 -9.47
N VAL A 75 4.48 -2.69 -9.04
CA VAL A 75 5.08 -2.68 -7.70
C VAL A 75 5.90 -1.40 -7.49
N MET A 76 6.75 -1.04 -8.45
CA MET A 76 7.57 0.17 -8.38
C MET A 76 6.73 1.45 -8.34
N ILE A 77 5.62 1.51 -9.08
CA ILE A 77 4.69 2.64 -9.04
C ILE A 77 4.07 2.76 -7.64
N GLY A 78 3.52 1.67 -7.09
CA GLY A 78 2.94 1.67 -5.74
C GLY A 78 3.95 2.08 -4.66
N ARG A 79 5.17 1.53 -4.75
CA ARG A 79 6.30 1.87 -3.88
C ARG A 79 6.64 3.37 -3.95
N SER A 80 6.69 3.93 -5.15
CA SER A 80 6.96 5.35 -5.37
C SER A 80 5.88 6.25 -4.74
N LEU A 81 4.60 5.89 -4.93
CA LEU A 81 3.48 6.64 -4.34
C LEU A 81 3.52 6.64 -2.82
N LEU A 82 3.77 5.48 -2.19
CA LEU A 82 3.88 5.38 -0.74
C LEU A 82 5.09 6.16 -0.19
N SER A 83 6.23 6.08 -0.89
CA SER A 83 7.42 6.85 -0.54
C SER A 83 7.17 8.35 -0.61
N ALA A 84 6.43 8.83 -1.62
CA ALA A 84 6.05 10.23 -1.77
C ALA A 84 5.14 10.72 -0.63
N LEU A 85 4.34 9.83 -0.03
CA LEU A 85 3.53 10.12 1.16
C LEU A 85 4.32 10.05 2.47
N GLY A 86 5.62 9.75 2.42
CA GLY A 86 6.47 9.61 3.61
C GLY A 86 6.19 8.34 4.41
N ILE A 87 5.50 7.36 3.83
CA ILE A 87 5.19 6.09 4.49
C ILE A 87 6.46 5.25 4.52
N ARG A 88 6.79 4.71 5.70
CA ARG A 88 7.96 3.86 5.89
C ARG A 88 7.75 2.49 5.22
N LEU A 89 8.58 2.20 4.23
CA LEU A 89 8.64 0.91 3.56
C LEU A 89 9.85 0.10 4.07
N ILE A 90 9.66 -1.21 4.26
CA ILE A 90 10.75 -2.14 4.56
C ILE A 90 11.45 -2.53 3.24
N ALA A 91 12.74 -2.87 3.33
CA ALA A 91 13.49 -3.42 2.20
C ALA A 91 13.03 -4.85 1.88
N GLU A 92 13.05 -5.21 0.59
CA GLU A 92 12.69 -6.55 0.11
C GLU A 92 13.63 -7.64 0.66
N ASP A 93 14.91 -7.29 0.84
CA ASP A 93 15.93 -8.11 1.50
C ASP A 93 16.44 -7.37 2.75
N ILE A 94 16.22 -7.96 3.92
CA ILE A 94 16.57 -7.37 5.22
C ILE A 94 16.98 -8.46 6.20
N THR A 95 18.06 -8.21 6.95
CA THR A 95 18.45 -9.10 8.03
C THR A 95 17.41 -9.08 9.16
N ARG A 96 17.39 -10.13 9.98
CA ARG A 96 16.51 -10.21 11.14
C ARG A 96 16.68 -9.01 12.07
N GLU A 97 17.91 -8.61 12.34
CA GLU A 97 18.25 -7.48 13.19
C GLU A 97 17.78 -6.15 12.57
N GLY A 98 17.95 -6.02 11.25
CA GLY A 98 17.44 -4.88 10.48
C GLY A 98 15.93 -4.78 10.53
N LEU A 99 15.22 -5.90 10.41
CA LEU A 99 13.76 -5.96 10.52
C LEU A 99 13.28 -5.52 11.90
N ILE A 100 13.88 -6.07 12.97
CA ILE A 100 13.55 -5.69 14.36
C ILE A 100 13.75 -4.18 14.56
N LYS A 101 14.86 -3.63 14.07
CA LYS A 101 15.16 -2.20 14.14
C LYS A 101 14.11 -1.37 13.39
N ARG A 102 13.76 -1.76 12.16
CA ARG A 102 12.74 -1.08 11.33
C ARG A 102 11.36 -1.09 11.96
N ILE A 103 10.95 -2.22 12.55
CA ILE A 103 9.66 -2.33 13.25
C ILE A 103 9.64 -1.39 14.45
N ARG A 104 10.72 -1.37 15.24
CA ARG A 104 10.85 -0.45 16.39
C ARG A 104 10.78 1.02 15.99
N GLU A 105 11.43 1.40 14.88
CA GLU A 105 11.40 2.76 14.34
C GLU A 105 10.02 3.16 13.78
N SER A 106 9.14 2.18 13.53
CA SER A 106 7.82 2.38 12.93
C SER A 106 6.68 2.50 13.96
N ILE A 107 7.00 2.60 15.25
CA ILE A 107 6.01 2.88 16.30
C ILE A 107 5.35 4.23 16.02
N THR A 108 4.04 4.22 15.81
CA THR A 108 3.21 5.42 15.71
C THR A 108 2.00 5.28 16.63
N ASN A 109 1.48 6.42 17.07
CA ASN A 109 0.21 6.48 17.77
C ASN A 109 -0.77 7.32 16.96
N TYR A 110 -2.04 6.96 17.03
CA TYR A 110 -3.11 7.74 16.42
C TYR A 110 -4.37 7.61 17.28
N GLN A 111 -5.22 8.62 17.22
CA GLN A 111 -6.49 8.63 17.95
C GLN A 111 -7.63 8.55 16.93
N PRO A 112 -8.32 7.39 16.85
CA PRO A 112 -9.49 7.30 16.01
C PRO A 112 -10.70 8.01 16.64
N PRO A 113 -11.67 8.48 15.83
CA PRO A 113 -12.90 9.06 16.35
C PRO A 113 -13.63 8.09 17.29
N GLY A 114 -13.98 8.55 18.48
CA GLY A 114 -14.71 7.76 19.48
C GLY A 114 -13.91 6.64 20.16
N HIS A 115 -12.59 6.57 19.96
CA HIS A 115 -11.71 5.59 20.59
C HIS A 115 -10.56 6.27 21.34
N GLY A 116 -9.97 5.56 22.30
CA GLY A 116 -8.72 5.99 22.95
C GLY A 116 -7.53 5.98 21.98
N ILE A 117 -6.39 6.51 22.43
CA ILE A 117 -5.16 6.50 21.66
C ILE A 117 -4.74 5.05 21.38
N LYS A 118 -4.57 4.70 20.11
CA LYS A 118 -4.06 3.40 19.67
C LYS A 118 -2.60 3.51 19.25
N PHE A 119 -1.81 2.53 19.64
CA PHE A 119 -0.42 2.37 19.20
C PHE A 119 -0.36 1.32 18.10
N GLN A 120 0.45 1.57 17.08
CA GLN A 120 0.69 0.64 15.99
C GLN A 120 2.17 0.64 15.57
N CYS A 121 2.61 -0.48 15.01
CA CYS A 121 3.88 -0.59 14.29
C CYS A 121 3.57 -1.13 12.90
N ALA A 122 2.91 -0.32 12.08
CA ALA A 122 2.54 -0.73 10.73
C ALA A 122 3.77 -0.66 9.82
N VAL A 123 4.01 -1.74 9.09
CA VAL A 123 5.11 -1.83 8.14
C VAL A 123 4.58 -2.39 6.84
N SER A 124 5.00 -1.78 5.72
CA SER A 124 4.64 -2.22 4.38
C SER A 124 5.89 -2.65 3.62
N CYS A 125 5.77 -3.73 2.86
CA CYS A 125 6.79 -4.21 1.93
C CYS A 125 6.17 -4.23 0.53
N PHE A 126 6.92 -3.76 -0.45
CA PHE A 126 6.59 -3.74 -1.88
C PHE A 126 7.79 -4.30 -2.63
#